data_AF-A0A661T4P9-F1
#
_entry.id   AF-A0A661T4P9-F1
#
_cell.length_a   1.000
_cell.length_b   1.000
_cell.length_c   1.000
_cell.angle_alpha   90.00
_cell.angle_beta   90.00
_cell.angle_gamma   90.00
#
_symmetry.space_group_name_H-M   'P 1'
#
loop_
_entity.id
_entity.type
_entity.pdbx_description
1 polymer ?
#
loop_
_entity_poly.entity_id
_entity_poly.type
_entity_poly.pdbx_seq_one_letter_code
_entity_poly.pdbx_strand_id
1 'polypeptide(L)'
;MMITLTMLYNNIAHDHRLVTGWGLSCLIEGMEKTVLFDTGGDGEILIFNMRILGKDPRTLDAVVLSHGHWDHTGGLGAFLHAGGNGELYIPGSFPERFRKDAARAGLEIIAMDGPGEIAPGIFFNR
;
A
#
# COMPACT_ATOMS: atom_id res chain seq x y z
N MET A 1 6.79 12.70 18.92
CA MET A 1 6.68 11.46 18.11
C MET A 1 7.14 11.78 16.71
N MET A 2 7.91 10.91 16.06
CA MET A 2 8.45 11.14 14.72
C MET A 2 7.76 10.21 13.73
N ILE A 3 7.18 10.79 12.68
CA ILE A 3 6.55 10.05 11.58
C ILE A 3 7.59 9.92 10.47
N THR A 4 7.75 8.73 9.90
CA THR A 4 8.65 8.47 8.78
C THR A 4 7.84 8.06 7.55
N LEU A 5 8.11 8.71 6.41
CA LEU A 5 7.58 8.33 5.11
C LEU A 5 8.72 7.80 4.26
N THR A 6 8.63 6.53 3.86
CA THR A 6 9.63 5.88 3.01
C THR A 6 9.03 5.61 1.63
N MET A 7 9.57 6.27 0.60
CA MET A 7 9.18 6.02 -0.77
C MET A 7 9.70 4.66 -1.23
N LEU A 8 8.83 3.66 -1.28
CA LEU A 8 9.14 2.31 -1.73
C LEU A 8 9.09 2.16 -3.25
N TYR A 9 8.29 2.99 -3.91
CA TYR A 9 8.11 2.94 -5.35
C TYR A 9 7.85 4.35 -5.90
N ASN A 10 8.64 4.75 -6.89
CA ASN A 10 8.53 6.04 -7.56
C ASN A 10 9.21 5.95 -8.94
N ASN A 11 8.89 6.88 -9.84
CA ASN A 11 9.53 6.99 -11.16
C ASN A 11 10.90 7.70 -11.10
N ILE A 12 11.27 8.28 -9.95
CA ILE A 12 12.58 8.89 -9.72
C ILE A 12 13.21 8.27 -8.47
N ALA A 13 14.45 7.77 -8.62
CA ALA A 13 15.19 7.21 -7.50
C ALA A 13 15.83 8.32 -6.65
N HIS A 14 15.60 8.26 -5.34
CA HIS A 14 16.43 8.97 -4.37
C HIS A 14 17.65 8.12 -3.94
N ASP A 15 17.42 6.82 -3.72
CA ASP A 15 18.44 5.84 -3.38
C ASP A 15 18.75 4.98 -4.61
N HIS A 16 20.01 4.97 -5.04
CA HIS A 16 20.50 4.27 -6.23
C HIS A 16 20.42 2.74 -6.11
N ARG A 17 20.17 2.20 -4.91
CA ARG A 17 19.96 0.77 -4.68
C ARG A 17 18.53 0.33 -5.04
N LEU A 18 17.61 1.28 -5.22
CA LEU A 18 16.21 1.01 -5.51
C LEU A 18 15.94 1.01 -7.01
N VAL A 19 14.97 0.18 -7.42
CA VAL A 19 14.47 0.14 -8.79
C VAL A 19 13.28 1.09 -8.90
N THR A 20 13.28 1.92 -9.95
CA THR A 20 12.18 2.84 -10.27
C THR A 20 11.16 2.20 -11.20
N GLY A 21 9.93 2.68 -11.15
CA GLY A 21 8.93 2.37 -12.17
C GLY A 21 7.84 3.43 -12.19
N TRP A 22 6.94 3.37 -13.17
CA TRP A 22 5.77 4.25 -13.18
C TRP A 22 4.80 3.82 -12.08
N GLY A 23 4.43 4.76 -11.21
CA GLY A 23 3.55 4.52 -10.06
C GLY A 23 4.07 5.08 -8.74
N LEU A 24 3.35 4.76 -7.67
CA LEU A 24 3.64 5.24 -6.32
C LEU A 24 3.43 4.15 -5.27
N SER A 25 4.35 4.06 -4.31
CA SER A 25 4.13 3.36 -3.04
C SER A 25 4.94 4.03 -1.94
N CYS A 26 4.31 4.26 -0.79
CA CYS A 26 4.93 4.90 0.37
C CYS A 26 4.60 4.09 1.64
N LEU A 27 5.63 3.78 2.43
CA LEU A 27 5.47 3.20 3.76
C LEU A 27 5.44 4.32 4.80
N ILE A 28 4.41 4.33 5.64
CA ILE A 28 4.20 5.33 6.69
C ILE A 28 4.37 4.64 8.05
N GLU A 29 5.33 5.12 8.84
CA GLU A 29 5.74 4.55 10.13
C GLU A 29 5.71 5.62 11.24
N GLY A 30 5.62 5.17 12.50
CA GLY A 30 5.65 6.04 13.69
C GLY A 30 4.27 6.54 14.13
N MET A 31 3.20 5.89 13.64
CA MET A 31 1.80 6.09 14.00
C MET A 31 1.28 4.84 14.74
N GLU A 32 0.00 4.80 15.11
CA GLU A 32 -0.62 3.60 15.69
C GLU A 32 -0.64 2.41 14.71
N LYS A 33 -0.81 2.69 13.41
CA LYS A 33 -0.72 1.71 12.33
C LYS A 33 0.48 2.01 11.43
N THR A 34 1.20 0.98 11.03
CA THR A 34 2.15 0.99 9.92
C THR A 34 1.39 0.76 8.63
N VAL A 35 1.42 1.75 7.73
CA VAL A 35 0.55 1.78 6.55
C VAL A 35 1.34 1.72 5.26
N LEU A 36 0.95 0.84 4.34
CA LEU A 36 1.35 0.90 2.93
C LEU A 36 0.35 1.76 2.16
N PHE A 37 0.76 2.93 1.71
CA PHE A 37 -0.03 3.77 0.82
C PHE A 37 0.35 3.51 -0.63
N ASP A 38 -0.59 2.96 -1.40
CA ASP A 38 -0.42 2.43 -2.75
C ASP A 38 0.69 1.37 -2.88
N THR A 39 0.72 0.66 -4.01
CA THR A 39 1.57 -0.52 -4.21
C THR A 39 2.43 -0.45 -5.48
N GLY A 40 2.45 0.70 -6.16
CA GLY A 40 3.16 0.87 -7.43
C GLY A 40 2.55 0.06 -8.57
N GLY A 41 3.21 0.12 -9.73
CA GLY A 41 2.78 -0.57 -10.95
C GLY A 41 3.31 -1.99 -11.11
N ASP A 42 4.34 -2.38 -10.34
CA ASP A 42 5.01 -3.68 -10.46
C ASP A 42 5.33 -4.26 -9.07
N GLY A 43 4.80 -5.45 -8.80
CA GLY A 43 4.99 -6.11 -7.51
C GLY A 43 6.40 -6.58 -7.23
N GLU A 44 7.16 -6.99 -8.25
CA GLU A 44 8.54 -7.45 -8.05
C GLU A 44 9.44 -6.29 -7.66
N ILE A 45 9.24 -5.11 -8.26
CA ILE A 45 9.96 -3.88 -7.88
C ILE A 45 9.60 -3.47 -6.45
N LEU A 46 8.32 -3.51 -6.07
CA LEU A 46 7.89 -3.20 -4.71
C LEU A 46 8.60 -4.10 -3.69
N ILE A 47 8.51 -5.42 -3.87
CA ILE A 47 9.10 -6.39 -2.94
C ILE A 47 10.63 -6.29 -2.92
N PHE A 48 11.25 -6.08 -4.08
CA PHE A 48 12.69 -5.85 -4.18
C PHE A 48 13.11 -4.64 -3.35
N ASN A 49 12.45 -3.49 -3.51
CA ASN A 49 12.77 -2.26 -2.81
C ASN A 49 12.55 -2.40 -1.30
N MET A 50 11.45 -3.04 -0.87
CA MET A 50 11.22 -3.35 0.55
C MET A 50 12.36 -4.18 1.13
N ARG A 51 12.81 -5.23 0.44
CA ARG A 51 13.95 -6.05 0.87
C ARG A 51 15.25 -5.25 0.98
N ILE A 52 15.57 -4.40 0.00
CA ILE A 52 16.77 -3.55 0.02
C ILE A 52 16.76 -2.59 1.22
N LEU A 53 15.59 -2.09 1.59
CA LEU A 53 15.39 -1.17 2.71
C LEU A 53 15.15 -1.88 4.06
N GLY A 54 15.17 -3.21 4.08
CA GLY A 54 14.91 -4.00 5.29
C GLY A 54 13.48 -3.87 5.83
N LYS A 55 12.51 -3.62 4.95
CA LYS A 55 11.08 -3.54 5.27
C LYS A 55 10.41 -4.89 5.00
N ASP A 56 9.66 -5.38 5.98
CA ASP A 56 9.00 -6.68 5.93
C ASP A 56 7.49 -6.50 5.68
N PRO A 57 6.95 -7.00 4.56
CA PRO A 57 5.51 -6.93 4.26
C PRO A 57 4.60 -7.42 5.39
N ARG A 58 5.07 -8.37 6.19
CA ARG A 58 4.30 -9.04 7.26
C ARG A 58 4.10 -8.18 8.50
N THR A 59 4.82 -7.05 8.62
CA THR A 59 4.77 -6.18 9.80
C THR A 59 3.86 -4.97 9.60
N LEU A 60 3.18 -4.88 8.45
CA LEU A 60 2.31 -3.76 8.13
C LEU A 60 0.89 -4.08 8.63
N ASP A 61 0.21 -3.07 9.15
CA ASP A 61 -1.12 -3.22 9.74
C ASP A 61 -2.24 -2.98 8.72
N ALA A 62 -1.98 -2.10 7.74
CA ALA A 62 -2.96 -1.73 6.73
C ALA A 62 -2.34 -1.36 5.40
N VAL A 63 -3.13 -1.55 4.34
CA VAL A 63 -2.89 -1.05 2.99
C VAL A 63 -3.99 -0.04 2.65
N VAL A 64 -3.60 1.09 2.08
CA VAL A 64 -4.52 2.11 1.57
C VAL A 64 -4.27 2.25 0.08
N LEU A 65 -5.30 2.04 -0.74
CA LEU A 65 -5.23 2.33 -2.18
C LEU A 65 -5.95 3.64 -2.46
N SER A 66 -5.25 4.60 -3.06
CA SER A 66 -5.79 5.92 -3.39
C SER A 66 -6.88 5.83 -4.46
N HIS A 67 -6.66 5.02 -5.50
CA HIS A 67 -7.60 4.79 -6.60
C HIS A 67 -7.22 3.55 -7.43
N GLY A 68 -8.10 3.15 -8.35
CA GLY A 68 -8.02 1.87 -9.06
C GLY A 68 -7.15 1.85 -10.33
N HIS A 69 -6.17 2.74 -10.48
CA HIS A 69 -5.23 2.65 -11.60
C HIS A 69 -4.15 1.59 -11.33
N TRP A 70 -3.64 0.99 -12.41
CA TRP A 70 -2.70 -0.11 -12.33
C TRP A 70 -1.37 0.29 -11.68
N ASP A 71 -0.94 1.55 -11.83
CA ASP A 71 0.30 2.11 -11.30
C ASP A 71 0.25 2.42 -9.79
N HIS A 72 -0.91 2.19 -9.17
CA HIS A 72 -1.13 2.27 -7.72
C HIS A 72 -1.51 0.91 -7.10
N THR A 73 -2.01 -0.02 -7.91
CA THR A 73 -2.59 -1.30 -7.44
C THR A 73 -1.81 -2.53 -7.91
N GLY A 74 -0.86 -2.35 -8.83
CA GLY A 74 -0.14 -3.43 -9.50
C GLY A 74 0.73 -4.27 -8.58
N GLY A 75 1.23 -3.69 -7.48
CA GLY A 75 2.05 -4.42 -6.51
C GLY A 75 1.27 -5.21 -5.45
N LEU A 76 -0.05 -5.02 -5.34
CA LEU A 76 -0.84 -5.64 -4.27
C LEU A 76 -0.73 -7.17 -4.25
N GLY A 77 -0.75 -7.81 -5.43
CA GLY A 77 -0.65 -9.26 -5.53
C GLY A 77 0.67 -9.81 -4.98
N ALA A 78 1.80 -9.19 -5.33
CA ALA A 78 3.11 -9.60 -4.85
C ALA A 78 3.30 -9.30 -3.35
N PHE A 79 2.78 -8.16 -2.88
CA PHE A 79 2.73 -7.83 -1.46
C PHE A 79 2.06 -8.93 -0.63
N LEU A 80 0.88 -9.40 -1.07
CA LEU A 80 0.16 -10.47 -0.41
C LEU A 80 0.88 -11.82 -0.53
N HIS A 81 1.46 -12.12 -1.68
CA HIS A 81 2.26 -13.34 -1.87
C HIS A 81 3.49 -13.38 -0.95
N ALA A 82 4.08 -12.22 -0.66
CA ALA A 82 5.19 -12.09 0.29
C ALA A 82 4.78 -12.19 1.77
N GLY A 83 3.49 -12.44 2.04
CA GLY A 83 2.94 -12.59 3.39
C GLY A 83 2.39 -11.30 3.99
N GLY A 84 2.29 -10.22 3.20
CA GLY A 84 1.54 -9.03 3.60
C GLY A 84 0.09 -9.37 3.93
N ASN A 85 -0.44 -8.74 4.97
CA ASN A 85 -1.79 -8.96 5.47
C ASN A 85 -2.37 -7.66 6.06
N GLY A 86 -3.52 -7.76 6.72
CA GLY A 86 -4.14 -6.64 7.42
C GLY A 86 -5.39 -6.10 6.73
N GLU A 87 -5.74 -4.87 7.07
CA GLU A 87 -6.89 -4.17 6.52
C GLU A 87 -6.55 -3.54 5.18
N LEU A 88 -7.48 -3.59 4.24
CA LEU A 88 -7.39 -2.92 2.94
C LEU A 88 -8.44 -1.82 2.85
N TYR A 89 -7.98 -0.58 2.96
CA TYR A 89 -8.80 0.60 2.77
C TYR A 89 -8.82 1.00 1.31
N ILE A 90 -10.01 1.06 0.73
CA ILE A 90 -10.20 1.45 -0.66
C ILE A 90 -11.38 2.41 -0.79
N PRO A 91 -11.35 3.31 -1.78
CA PRO A 91 -12.53 4.08 -2.10
C PRO A 91 -13.72 3.24 -2.56
N GLY A 92 -14.92 3.69 -2.22
CA GLY A 92 -16.20 3.09 -2.62
C GLY A 92 -16.37 2.85 -4.13
N SER A 93 -15.66 3.61 -4.96
CA SER A 93 -15.74 3.44 -6.42
C SER A 93 -14.96 2.23 -6.97
N PHE A 94 -14.21 1.51 -6.13
CA PHE A 94 -13.49 0.31 -6.59
C PHE A 94 -14.49 -0.77 -7.04
N PRO A 95 -14.30 -1.38 -8.23
CA PRO A 95 -15.22 -2.36 -8.77
C PRO A 95 -15.43 -3.56 -7.84
N GLU A 96 -16.65 -4.09 -7.78
CA GLU A 96 -16.99 -5.26 -6.95
C GLU A 96 -16.04 -6.45 -7.21
N ARG A 97 -15.64 -6.66 -8.46
CA ARG A 97 -14.67 -7.71 -8.84
C ARG A 97 -13.35 -7.56 -8.08
N PHE A 98 -12.80 -6.34 -8.02
CA PHE A 98 -11.56 -6.08 -7.30
C PHE A 98 -11.71 -6.44 -5.82
N ARG A 99 -12.83 -6.03 -5.21
CA ARG A 99 -13.12 -6.35 -3.81
C ARG A 99 -13.18 -7.86 -3.57
N LYS A 100 -13.84 -8.61 -4.45
CA LYS A 100 -13.91 -10.08 -4.35
C LYS A 100 -12.54 -10.74 -4.47
N ASP A 101 -11.71 -10.26 -5.39
CA ASP A 101 -10.38 -10.81 -5.61
C ASP A 101 -9.45 -10.53 -4.41
N ALA A 102 -9.50 -9.32 -3.85
CA ALA A 102 -8.74 -8.97 -2.64
C ALA A 102 -9.22 -9.73 -1.38
N ALA A 103 -10.53 -9.94 -1.23
CA ALA A 103 -11.09 -10.69 -0.10
C ALA A 103 -10.66 -12.17 -0.14
N ARG A 104 -10.60 -12.77 -1.34
CA ARG A 104 -10.07 -14.14 -1.53
C ARG A 104 -8.60 -14.28 -1.16
N ALA A 105 -7.85 -13.18 -1.20
CA ALA A 105 -6.44 -13.14 -0.82
C ALA A 105 -6.24 -12.92 0.70
N GLY A 106 -7.32 -12.84 1.49
CA GLY A 106 -7.26 -12.80 2.95
C GLY A 106 -7.22 -11.40 3.57
N LEU A 107 -7.45 -10.35 2.77
CA LEU A 107 -7.55 -8.98 3.28
C LEU A 107 -8.96 -8.67 3.80
N GLU A 108 -9.03 -7.99 4.94
CA GLU A 108 -10.27 -7.36 5.41
C GLU A 108 -10.50 -6.06 4.65
N ILE A 109 -11.53 -6.00 3.81
CA ILE A 109 -11.76 -4.84 2.94
C ILE A 109 -12.67 -3.84 3.63
N ILE A 110 -12.17 -2.61 3.77
CA ILE A 110 -12.92 -1.47 4.29
C ILE A 110 -13.12 -0.48 3.14
N ALA A 111 -14.34 -0.46 2.60
CA ALA A 111 -14.71 0.46 1.55
C ALA A 111 -15.13 1.82 2.14
N MET A 112 -14.45 2.87 1.70
CA MET A 112 -14.66 4.23 2.14
C MET A 112 -15.54 4.98 1.13
N ASP A 113 -16.83 5.15 1.46
CA ASP A 113 -17.81 5.87 0.62
C ASP A 113 -17.81 7.39 0.83
N GLY A 114 -17.02 7.89 1.79
CA GLY A 114 -16.84 9.31 2.09
C GLY A 114 -15.64 9.54 3.01
N PRO A 115 -15.47 10.75 3.56
CA PRO A 115 -14.38 11.06 4.46
C PRO A 115 -14.47 10.24 5.75
N GLY A 116 -13.32 9.86 6.29
CA GLY A 116 -13.24 9.11 7.55
C GLY A 116 -11.82 8.97 8.07
N GLU A 117 -11.70 8.36 9.24
CA GLU A 117 -10.42 8.10 9.89
C GLU A 117 -10.08 6.60 9.79
N ILE A 118 -8.87 6.31 9.34
CA ILE A 118 -8.31 4.95 9.18
C ILE A 118 -7.69 4.48 10.49
N ALA A 119 -6.98 5.39 11.14
CA ALA A 119 -6.36 5.27 12.47
C ALA A 119 -6.09 6.69 12.99
N PRO A 120 -5.84 6.90 14.30
CA PRO A 120 -5.53 8.22 14.84
C PRO A 120 -4.47 8.98 14.03
N GLY A 121 -4.89 10.09 13.42
CA GLY A 121 -4.03 10.94 12.60
C GLY A 121 -3.86 10.51 11.13
N ILE A 122 -4.54 9.43 10.70
CA ILE A 122 -4.60 8.97 9.30
C ILE A 122 -6.03 9.15 8.81
N PHE A 123 -6.23 10.15 7.95
CA PHE A 123 -7.54 10.48 7.40
C PHE A 123 -7.63 10.11 5.94
N PHE A 124 -8.79 9.58 5.56
CA PHE A 124 -9.19 9.39 4.19
C PHE A 124 -10.19 10.50 3.84
N ASN A 125 -9.88 11.33 2.85
CA ASN A 125 -10.76 12.42 2.43
C ASN A 125 -11.19 12.17 0.99
N ARG A 126 -12.49 11.99 0.77
CA ARG A 126 -13.07 11.76 -0.55
C ARG A 126 -14.43 12.41 -0.69
#